data_AF-A0A4U9WNQ2-F1
#
_entry.id   AF-A0A4U9WNQ2-F1
#
_cell.length_a   1.000
_cell.length_b   1.000
_cell.length_c   1.000
_cell.angle_alpha   90.00
_cell.angle_beta   90.00
_cell.angle_gamma   90.00
#
_symmetry.space_group_name_H-M   'P 1'
#
loop_
_entity.id
_entity.type
_entity.pdbx_description
1 polymer ?
#
loop_
_entity_poly.entity_id
_entity_poly.type
_entity_poly.pdbx_seq_one_letter_code
_entity_poly.pdbx_strand_id
1 'polypeptide(L)'
;MRFHAHNIPHTQAEIAAAGNDALRLKPKSIWWQGNEYEAYPYEITGLAATSDGSQPTPRLSVANLSNLVSSLCLTFNDMVQAKVRVHDTFAKYLDAANFPEGNALADASQERVQVFYIDSKSTETNSVVEFQLCTPFDLQGQQLPSRQIHGLCTWCIRGWYRSGRGCDYSGGACFDKDDKPIDDPALDVCGGRVSSCKKRFGDAQPLAFGGFPGSNLLGR
;
A
#
# COMPACT_ATOMS: atom_id res chain seq x y z
N MET A 1 -6.46 11.31 11.07
CA MET A 1 -7.86 11.78 11.18
C MET A 1 -8.78 10.64 10.78
N ARG A 2 -9.90 10.43 11.48
CA ARG A 2 -10.92 9.41 11.16
C ARG A 2 -12.26 10.10 11.11
N PHE A 3 -13.02 9.89 10.03
CA PHE A 3 -14.26 10.64 9.85
C PHE A 3 -15.30 9.89 9.01
N HIS A 4 -16.56 10.31 9.13
CA HIS A 4 -17.68 9.86 8.32
C HIS A 4 -18.53 11.04 7.82
N ALA A 5 -19.26 10.85 6.71
CA ALA A 5 -20.22 11.81 6.16
C ALA A 5 -21.68 11.37 6.36
N HIS A 6 -21.92 10.27 7.10
CA HIS A 6 -23.29 9.79 7.38
C HIS A 6 -24.08 10.78 8.24
N ASN A 7 -25.29 11.10 7.80
CA ASN A 7 -26.22 11.93 8.54
C ASN A 7 -26.98 11.08 9.56
N ILE A 8 -26.60 11.19 10.84
CA ILE A 8 -27.24 10.46 11.94
C ILE A 8 -28.22 11.40 12.64
N PRO A 9 -29.54 11.11 12.62
CA PRO A 9 -30.53 11.98 13.24
C PRO A 9 -30.44 11.97 14.77
N HIS A 10 -30.76 13.12 15.36
CA HIS A 10 -31.01 13.21 16.80
C HIS A 10 -32.40 12.68 17.14
N THR A 11 -32.51 12.04 18.29
CA THR A 11 -33.77 11.57 18.85
C THR A 11 -34.59 12.75 19.39
N GLN A 12 -35.90 12.57 19.51
CA GLN A 12 -36.79 13.60 20.06
C GLN A 12 -36.40 14.02 21.48
N ALA A 13 -35.92 13.08 22.30
CA ALA A 13 -35.45 13.35 23.66
C ALA A 13 -34.20 14.24 23.68
N GLU A 14 -33.23 13.99 22.79
CA GLU A 14 -32.02 14.83 22.65
C GLU A 14 -32.37 16.24 22.18
N ILE A 15 -33.30 16.37 21.24
CA ILE A 15 -33.78 17.66 20.75
C ILE A 15 -34.49 18.43 21.87
N ALA A 16 -35.36 17.77 22.63
CA ALA A 16 -36.04 18.37 23.77
C ALA A 16 -35.06 18.82 24.87
N ALA A 17 -34.02 18.03 25.13
CA ALA A 17 -32.97 18.35 26.10
C ALA A 17 -32.06 19.51 25.65
N ALA A 18 -31.84 19.68 24.34
CA ALA A 18 -31.08 20.79 23.78
C ALA A 18 -31.82 22.13 23.88
N GLY A 19 -33.16 22.12 23.90
CA GLY A 19 -33.97 23.33 23.98
C GLY A 19 -33.66 24.31 22.84
N ASN A 20 -33.38 25.58 23.18
CA ASN A 20 -33.00 26.62 22.20
C ASN A 20 -31.48 26.71 21.96
N ASP A 21 -30.66 25.83 22.55
CA ASP A 21 -29.21 25.90 22.43
C ASP A 21 -28.69 24.98 21.31
N ALA A 22 -28.52 25.57 20.13
CA ALA A 22 -28.03 24.87 18.94
C ALA A 22 -26.62 24.25 19.13
N LEU A 23 -25.81 24.74 20.06
CA LEU A 23 -24.46 24.21 20.31
C LEU A 23 -24.47 22.85 21.02
N ARG A 24 -25.60 22.45 21.60
CA ARG A 24 -25.77 21.14 22.25
C ARG A 24 -26.05 20.00 21.27
N LEU A 25 -26.53 20.31 20.06
CA LEU A 25 -26.79 19.32 19.00
C LEU A 25 -25.58 19.18 18.09
N LYS A 26 -24.51 18.58 18.63
CA LYS A 26 -23.32 18.27 17.83
C LYS A 26 -23.60 17.05 16.95
N PRO A 27 -23.08 17.03 15.71
CA PRO A 27 -23.07 15.82 14.89
C PRO A 27 -22.54 14.61 15.66
N LYS A 28 -23.21 13.47 15.53
CA LYS A 28 -22.83 12.24 16.24
C LYS A 28 -21.67 11.54 15.53
N SER A 29 -20.69 11.07 16.30
CA SER A 29 -19.60 10.20 15.83
C SER A 29 -20.08 8.77 15.60
N ILE A 30 -19.34 8.02 14.78
CA ILE A 30 -19.47 6.57 14.61
C ILE A 30 -18.29 5.88 15.28
N TRP A 31 -18.55 4.82 16.02
CA TRP A 31 -17.54 3.93 16.60
C TRP A 31 -17.39 2.66 15.76
N TRP A 32 -16.18 2.38 15.30
CA TRP A 32 -15.88 1.18 14.54
C TRP A 32 -14.54 0.58 14.95
N GLN A 33 -14.54 -0.71 15.29
CA GLN A 33 -13.35 -1.43 15.74
C GLN A 33 -12.65 -0.74 16.92
N GLY A 34 -13.42 -0.16 17.84
CA GLY A 34 -12.94 0.58 19.00
C GLY A 34 -12.38 1.96 18.70
N ASN A 35 -12.51 2.46 17.47
CA ASN A 35 -12.05 3.80 17.08
C ASN A 35 -13.24 4.73 16.84
N GLU A 36 -13.11 5.98 17.30
CA GLU A 36 -14.06 7.05 16.97
C GLU A 36 -13.79 7.62 15.57
N TYR A 37 -14.86 7.76 14.81
CA TYR A 37 -14.93 8.45 13.53
C TYR A 37 -15.83 9.67 13.74
N GLU A 38 -15.27 10.87 13.61
CA GLU A 38 -16.02 12.10 13.80
C GLU A 38 -16.84 12.44 12.54
N ALA A 39 -17.97 13.12 12.72
CA ALA A 39 -18.73 13.62 11.58
C ALA A 39 -17.95 14.76 10.90
N TYR A 40 -17.46 14.50 9.69
CA TYR A 40 -16.69 15.47 8.92
C TYR A 40 -17.09 15.40 7.45
N PRO A 41 -17.42 16.52 6.79
CA PRO A 41 -17.87 16.49 5.40
C PRO A 41 -16.74 16.08 4.45
N TYR A 42 -17.00 15.03 3.67
CA TYR A 42 -16.16 14.62 2.55
C TYR A 42 -17.01 14.02 1.45
N GLU A 43 -16.42 13.96 0.26
CA GLU A 43 -16.95 13.26 -0.90
C GLU A 43 -15.82 12.42 -1.50
N ILE A 44 -16.13 11.17 -1.84
CA ILE A 44 -15.21 10.29 -2.54
C ILE A 44 -15.86 9.76 -3.81
N THR A 45 -15.19 9.95 -4.94
CA THR A 45 -15.68 9.53 -6.26
C THR A 45 -14.64 8.66 -6.96
N GLY A 46 -15.08 7.82 -7.90
CA GLY A 46 -14.17 6.96 -8.67
C GLY A 46 -13.67 5.72 -7.93
N LEU A 47 -14.37 5.27 -6.87
CA LEU A 47 -14.15 3.96 -6.24
C LEU A 47 -14.67 2.82 -7.15
N ALA A 48 -14.11 2.68 -8.35
CA ALA A 48 -14.45 1.60 -9.26
C ALA A 48 -13.59 0.36 -8.98
N ALA A 49 -14.21 -0.82 -8.97
CA ALA A 49 -13.50 -2.09 -9.10
C ALA A 49 -13.55 -2.49 -10.57
N THR A 50 -12.44 -2.33 -11.28
CA THR A 50 -12.31 -2.65 -12.71
C THR A 50 -11.73 -4.05 -12.87
N SER A 51 -12.24 -4.81 -13.84
CA SER A 51 -11.73 -6.15 -14.19
C SER A 51 -10.75 -6.15 -15.36
N ASP A 52 -10.54 -4.99 -15.97
CA ASP A 52 -9.72 -4.78 -17.18
C ASP A 52 -8.25 -4.43 -16.88
N GLY A 53 -7.87 -4.37 -15.61
CA GLY A 53 -6.51 -4.07 -15.16
C GLY A 53 -6.17 -2.58 -15.06
N SER A 54 -7.08 -1.68 -15.44
CA SER A 54 -6.89 -0.24 -15.21
C SER A 54 -7.02 0.06 -13.71
N GLN A 55 -6.00 0.69 -13.10
CA GLN A 55 -6.09 1.03 -11.69
C GLN A 55 -7.00 2.24 -11.49
N PRO A 56 -7.98 2.19 -10.57
CA PRO A 56 -8.82 3.34 -10.29
C PRO A 56 -7.96 4.45 -9.67
N THR A 57 -8.22 5.69 -10.09
CA THR A 57 -7.67 6.90 -9.47
C THR A 57 -8.80 7.71 -8.82
N PRO A 58 -9.29 7.30 -7.64
CA PRO A 58 -10.37 8.01 -6.97
C PRO A 58 -9.98 9.44 -6.61
N ARG A 59 -10.98 10.29 -6.47
CA ARG A 59 -10.82 11.65 -5.93
C ARG A 59 -11.47 11.72 -4.57
N LEU A 60 -10.74 12.27 -3.61
CA LEU A 60 -11.21 12.52 -2.25
C LEU A 60 -11.26 14.03 -2.01
N SER A 61 -12.47 14.57 -1.87
CA SER A 61 -12.72 15.97 -1.54
C SER A 61 -13.08 16.08 -0.07
N VAL A 62 -12.32 16.86 0.70
CA VAL A 62 -12.52 17.03 2.14
C VAL A 62 -12.78 18.50 2.42
N ALA A 63 -13.80 18.81 3.23
CA ALA A 63 -14.09 20.19 3.60
C ALA A 63 -12.92 20.82 4.38
N ASN A 64 -12.58 22.07 4.09
CA ASN A 64 -11.49 22.78 4.73
C ASN A 64 -11.98 23.63 5.92
N LEU A 65 -12.71 23.00 6.83
CA LEU A 65 -13.30 23.70 7.97
C LEU A 65 -12.18 24.27 8.86
N SER A 66 -12.23 25.58 9.13
CA SER A 66 -11.24 26.30 9.93
C SER A 66 -9.79 26.14 9.42
N ASN A 67 -9.59 25.95 8.11
CA ASN A 67 -8.29 25.71 7.48
C ASN A 67 -7.53 24.48 8.03
N LEU A 68 -8.23 23.53 8.65
CA LEU A 68 -7.63 22.34 9.25
C LEU A 68 -6.84 21.54 8.20
N VAL A 69 -7.47 21.20 7.07
CA VAL A 69 -6.87 20.35 6.03
C VAL A 69 -5.69 21.06 5.37
N SER A 70 -5.82 22.35 5.05
CA SER A 70 -4.71 23.16 4.56
C SER A 70 -3.52 23.18 5.53
N SER A 71 -3.76 23.31 6.83
CA SER A 71 -2.69 23.28 7.83
C SER A 71 -1.97 21.93 7.89
N LEU A 72 -2.71 20.83 7.69
CA LEU A 72 -2.16 19.48 7.61
C LEU A 72 -1.31 19.30 6.34
N CYS A 73 -1.79 19.80 5.20
CA CYS A 73 -1.00 19.82 3.96
C CYS A 73 0.32 20.56 4.16
N LEU A 74 0.32 21.75 4.77
CA LEU A 74 1.55 22.51 5.04
C LEU A 74 2.50 21.77 6.00
N THR A 75 1.96 21.08 7.00
CA THR A 75 2.76 20.37 8.01
C THR A 75 3.37 19.08 7.46
N PHE A 76 2.65 18.39 6.57
CA PHE A 76 2.99 17.04 6.10
C PHE A 76 3.27 16.97 4.60
N ASN A 77 3.79 18.05 4.00
CA ASN A 77 4.13 18.12 2.57
C ASN A 77 3.00 17.61 1.65
N ASP A 78 1.85 18.28 1.74
CA ASP A 78 0.60 17.94 1.04
C ASP A 78 0.05 16.54 1.33
N MET A 79 0.54 15.89 2.41
CA MET A 79 0.18 14.53 2.82
C MET A 79 0.43 13.50 1.73
N VAL A 80 1.37 13.76 0.82
CA VAL A 80 1.75 12.82 -0.26
C VAL A 80 2.22 11.50 0.37
N GLN A 81 1.78 10.38 -0.21
CA GLN A 81 1.94 9.01 0.32
C GLN A 81 1.19 8.70 1.62
N ALA A 82 0.36 9.61 2.15
CA ALA A 82 -0.47 9.28 3.30
C ALA A 82 -1.48 8.19 2.94
N LYS A 83 -1.67 7.26 3.88
CA LYS A 83 -2.56 6.12 3.69
C LYS A 83 -4.01 6.50 3.97
N VAL A 84 -4.88 6.28 2.99
CA VAL A 84 -6.33 6.45 3.10
C VAL A 84 -6.97 5.07 3.14
N ARG A 85 -7.76 4.80 4.18
CA ARG A 85 -8.54 3.56 4.30
C ARG A 85 -10.01 3.89 4.23
N VAL A 86 -10.71 3.28 3.29
CA VAL A 86 -12.16 3.37 3.15
C VAL A 86 -12.73 2.08 3.73
N HIS A 87 -13.53 2.20 4.78
CA HIS A 87 -14.21 1.10 5.43
C HIS A 87 -15.66 1.10 5.00
N ASP A 88 -16.08 0.06 4.28
CA ASP A 88 -17.47 -0.17 3.93
C ASP A 88 -18.04 -1.28 4.83
N THR A 89 -19.01 -0.93 5.66
CA THR A 89 -19.74 -1.89 6.49
C THR A 89 -21.21 -1.49 6.59
N PHE A 90 -22.06 -2.42 7.02
CA PHE A 90 -23.46 -2.14 7.30
C PHE A 90 -23.65 -1.63 8.73
N ALA A 91 -24.58 -0.69 8.92
CA ALA A 91 -24.86 -0.10 10.23
C ALA A 91 -25.13 -1.14 11.33
N LYS A 92 -25.76 -2.28 11.00
CA LYS A 92 -26.05 -3.37 11.95
C LYS A 92 -24.81 -4.05 12.53
N TYR A 93 -23.65 -3.96 11.88
CA TYR A 93 -22.41 -4.59 12.36
C TYR A 93 -21.57 -3.66 13.22
N LEU A 94 -21.90 -2.36 13.28
CA LEU A 94 -21.16 -1.34 14.02
C LEU A 94 -21.04 -1.66 15.52
N ASP A 95 -20.03 -1.09 16.18
CA ASP A 95 -19.79 -1.32 17.60
C ASP A 95 -21.00 -0.95 18.46
N ALA A 96 -21.15 -1.62 19.61
CA ALA A 96 -22.24 -1.37 20.56
C ALA A 96 -22.30 0.09 21.04
N ALA A 97 -21.18 0.81 21.06
CA ALA A 97 -21.10 2.22 21.46
C ALA A 97 -21.94 3.17 20.59
N ASN A 98 -22.35 2.75 19.38
CA ASN A 98 -23.20 3.55 18.50
C ASN A 98 -24.68 3.54 18.91
N PHE A 99 -25.09 2.61 19.78
CA PHE A 99 -26.49 2.34 20.07
C PHE A 99 -26.74 2.45 21.58
N PRO A 100 -27.77 3.20 22.04
CA PRO A 100 -28.07 3.34 23.46
C PRO A 100 -28.30 2.03 24.20
N GLU A 101 -28.87 1.03 23.52
CA GLU A 101 -29.15 -0.31 24.06
C GLU A 101 -28.01 -1.32 23.77
N GLY A 102 -26.90 -0.85 23.18
CA GLY A 102 -25.84 -1.69 22.64
C GLY A 102 -26.20 -2.34 21.30
N ASN A 103 -25.32 -3.22 20.80
CA ASN A 103 -25.52 -3.94 19.56
C ASN A 103 -25.10 -5.41 19.69
N ALA A 104 -26.08 -6.32 19.68
CA ALA A 104 -25.83 -7.77 19.72
C ALA A 104 -25.32 -8.33 18.39
N LEU A 105 -25.52 -7.61 17.28
CA LEU A 105 -25.06 -7.98 15.94
C LEU A 105 -23.70 -7.36 15.60
N ALA A 106 -23.03 -6.72 16.56
CA ALA A 106 -21.72 -6.11 16.34
C ALA A 106 -20.71 -7.18 15.87
N ASP A 107 -20.10 -6.96 14.71
CA ASP A 107 -19.13 -7.88 14.13
C ASP A 107 -18.07 -7.08 13.35
N ALA A 108 -16.90 -6.94 13.97
CA ALA A 108 -15.76 -6.22 13.43
C ALA A 108 -15.18 -6.85 12.15
N SER A 109 -15.51 -8.11 11.84
CA SER A 109 -15.03 -8.81 10.64
C SER A 109 -15.86 -8.52 9.40
N GLN A 110 -17.08 -7.99 9.56
CA GLN A 110 -17.99 -7.71 8.46
C GLN A 110 -17.71 -6.34 7.84
N GLU A 111 -16.58 -6.23 7.14
CA GLU A 111 -16.23 -5.04 6.37
C GLU A 111 -15.56 -5.37 5.03
N ARG A 112 -15.69 -4.43 4.09
CA ARG A 112 -14.82 -4.33 2.94
C ARG A 112 -13.91 -3.13 3.15
N VAL A 113 -12.59 -3.39 3.19
CA VAL A 113 -11.58 -2.33 3.34
C VAL A 113 -10.89 -2.10 2.00
N GLN A 114 -10.93 -0.85 1.53
CA GLN A 114 -10.14 -0.40 0.39
C GLN A 114 -9.02 0.51 0.88
N VAL A 115 -7.80 0.27 0.38
CA VAL A 115 -6.60 0.99 0.78
C VAL A 115 -6.07 1.77 -0.40
N PHE A 116 -5.96 3.07 -0.22
CA PHE A 116 -5.39 4.01 -1.18
C PHE A 116 -4.28 4.83 -0.53
N TYR A 117 -3.54 5.53 -1.36
CA TYR A 117 -2.53 6.50 -0.96
C TYR A 117 -2.83 7.83 -1.64
N ILE A 118 -2.50 8.93 -0.96
CA ILE A 118 -2.55 10.26 -1.57
C ILE A 118 -1.39 10.36 -2.55
N ASP A 119 -1.68 10.54 -3.83
CA ASP A 119 -0.68 10.75 -4.88
C ASP A 119 -0.30 12.23 -4.95
N SER A 120 -1.31 13.09 -5.07
CA SER A 120 -1.12 14.54 -5.12
C SER A 120 -2.37 15.29 -4.62
N LYS A 121 -2.16 16.52 -4.17
CA LYS A 121 -3.23 17.49 -3.93
C LYS A 121 -3.60 18.15 -5.26
N SER A 122 -4.81 17.91 -5.75
CA SER A 122 -5.24 18.41 -7.06
C SER A 122 -5.73 19.86 -6.98
N THR A 123 -6.55 20.18 -5.98
CA THR A 123 -7.15 21.50 -5.80
C THR A 123 -7.18 21.89 -4.33
N GLU A 124 -6.91 23.15 -4.03
CA GLU A 124 -7.08 23.72 -2.70
C GLU A 124 -7.87 25.02 -2.79
N THR A 125 -8.98 25.07 -2.05
CA THR A 125 -9.80 26.27 -1.88
C THR A 125 -10.04 26.52 -0.39
N ASN A 126 -10.56 27.71 -0.05
CA ASN A 126 -10.91 28.05 1.33
C ASN A 126 -11.98 27.13 1.94
N SER A 127 -12.76 26.41 1.12
CA SER A 127 -13.86 25.55 1.57
C SER A 127 -13.59 24.07 1.39
N VAL A 128 -12.77 23.66 0.41
CA VAL A 128 -12.53 22.25 0.06
C VAL A 128 -11.09 22.05 -0.39
N VAL A 129 -10.48 20.95 0.05
CA VAL A 129 -9.22 20.42 -0.47
C VAL A 129 -9.50 19.09 -1.17
N GLU A 130 -9.05 18.96 -2.40
CA GLU A 130 -9.20 17.74 -3.21
C GLU A 130 -7.85 17.02 -3.33
N PHE A 131 -7.89 15.71 -3.10
CA PHE A 131 -6.76 14.80 -3.23
C PHE A 131 -7.04 13.78 -4.33
N GLN A 132 -6.02 13.55 -5.16
CA GLN A 132 -5.99 12.41 -6.05
C GLN A 132 -5.42 11.21 -5.31
N LEU A 133 -6.17 10.11 -5.33
CA LEU A 133 -5.79 8.86 -4.70
C LEU A 133 -5.25 7.87 -5.74
N CYS A 134 -4.28 7.07 -5.33
CA CYS A 134 -3.74 5.98 -6.12
C CYS A 134 -3.74 4.66 -5.34
N THR A 135 -3.69 3.55 -6.06
CA THR A 135 -3.53 2.23 -5.46
C THR A 135 -2.07 2.06 -5.01
N PRO A 136 -1.77 1.13 -4.08
CA PRO A 136 -0.39 0.79 -3.73
C PRO A 136 0.50 0.43 -4.94
N PHE A 137 -0.08 0.03 -6.08
CA PHE A 137 0.65 -0.35 -7.29
C PHE A 137 1.17 0.86 -8.07
N ASP A 138 0.49 2.01 -7.99
CA ASP A 138 0.81 3.21 -8.78
C ASP A 138 1.63 4.23 -7.98
N LEU A 139 1.90 3.95 -6.70
CA LEU A 139 2.63 4.86 -5.83
C LEU A 139 4.05 5.08 -6.36
N GLN A 140 4.34 6.30 -6.81
CA GLN A 140 5.65 6.67 -7.34
C GLN A 140 6.75 6.35 -6.31
N GLY A 141 7.73 5.53 -6.72
CA GLY A 141 8.88 5.17 -5.91
C GLY A 141 8.83 3.79 -5.23
N GLN A 142 7.71 3.05 -5.29
CA GLN A 142 7.68 1.64 -4.90
C GLN A 142 7.61 0.72 -6.14
N GLN A 143 8.75 0.15 -6.53
CA GLN A 143 8.80 -0.95 -7.49
C GLN A 143 8.64 -2.29 -6.77
N LEU A 144 7.49 -2.94 -6.93
CA LEU A 144 7.30 -4.35 -6.62
C LEU A 144 7.07 -5.11 -7.95
N PRO A 145 7.81 -6.20 -8.24
CA PRO A 145 8.74 -6.96 -7.40
C PRO A 145 10.21 -6.56 -7.63
N SER A 146 11.02 -6.54 -6.57
CA SER A 146 12.47 -6.35 -6.70
C SER A 146 13.15 -7.42 -7.58
N ARG A 147 12.51 -8.59 -7.74
CA ARG A 147 13.01 -9.74 -8.50
C ARG A 147 12.18 -9.92 -9.76
N GLN A 148 12.73 -9.51 -10.89
CA GLN A 148 12.16 -9.76 -12.21
C GLN A 148 12.37 -11.23 -12.61
N ILE A 149 11.38 -11.85 -13.26
CA ILE A 149 11.51 -13.20 -13.78
C ILE A 149 12.32 -13.13 -15.07
N HIS A 150 13.62 -13.46 -14.99
CA HIS A 150 14.52 -13.51 -16.14
C HIS A 150 15.49 -14.68 -16.04
N GLY A 151 16.06 -15.09 -17.17
CA GLY A 151 16.97 -16.24 -17.28
C GLY A 151 18.35 -16.06 -16.63
N LEU A 152 18.71 -14.85 -16.20
CA LEU A 152 19.98 -14.55 -15.52
C LEU A 152 19.88 -14.71 -13.99
N CYS A 153 21.01 -14.99 -13.34
CA CYS A 153 21.11 -15.17 -11.90
C CYS A 153 20.93 -13.83 -11.16
N THR A 154 19.87 -13.70 -10.35
CA THR A 154 19.65 -12.50 -9.52
C THR A 154 20.83 -12.22 -8.58
N TRP A 155 21.49 -13.24 -8.03
CA TRP A 155 22.64 -13.07 -7.15
C TRP A 155 23.81 -12.39 -7.86
N CYS A 156 24.04 -12.76 -9.12
CA CYS A 156 25.11 -12.15 -9.92
C CYS A 156 24.79 -10.69 -10.26
N ILE A 157 23.57 -10.41 -10.76
CA ILE A 157 23.17 -9.07 -11.21
C ILE A 157 23.19 -8.06 -10.05
N ARG A 158 22.88 -8.52 -8.84
CA ARG A 158 22.91 -7.68 -7.63
C ARG A 158 24.30 -7.58 -6.98
N GLY A 159 25.33 -8.18 -7.56
CA GLY A 159 26.67 -8.20 -6.97
C GLY A 159 26.77 -9.05 -5.68
N TRP A 160 25.82 -9.97 -5.47
CA TRP A 160 25.77 -10.86 -4.30
C TRP A 160 26.48 -12.20 -4.54
N TYR A 161 27.26 -12.31 -5.62
CA TYR A 161 28.10 -13.46 -5.90
C TYR A 161 29.07 -13.73 -4.74
N ARG A 162 29.12 -14.97 -4.23
CA ARG A 162 29.93 -15.41 -3.08
C ARG A 162 29.69 -14.65 -1.76
N SER A 163 28.62 -13.87 -1.68
CA SER A 163 28.35 -13.05 -0.48
C SER A 163 27.60 -13.81 0.62
N GLY A 164 27.15 -15.05 0.36
CA GLY A 164 26.24 -15.80 1.23
C GLY A 164 24.81 -15.26 1.27
N ARG A 165 24.52 -14.15 0.57
CA ARG A 165 23.16 -13.61 0.37
C ARG A 165 22.50 -14.28 -0.83
N GLY A 166 22.31 -15.59 -0.75
CA GLY A 166 21.64 -16.43 -1.74
C GLY A 166 22.56 -17.19 -2.71
N CYS A 167 23.80 -16.73 -2.91
CA CYS A 167 24.82 -17.48 -3.64
C CYS A 167 25.80 -18.13 -2.66
N ASP A 168 25.72 -19.45 -2.55
CA ASP A 168 26.52 -20.25 -1.59
C ASP A 168 27.86 -20.73 -2.18
N TYR A 169 28.30 -20.13 -3.28
CA TYR A 169 29.55 -20.52 -3.92
C TYR A 169 30.75 -20.07 -3.08
N SER A 170 31.58 -21.02 -2.64
CA SER A 170 32.72 -20.75 -1.75
C SER A 170 34.02 -20.41 -2.49
N GLY A 171 34.10 -20.58 -3.81
CA GLY A 171 35.24 -20.15 -4.63
C GLY A 171 36.31 -21.20 -4.95
N GLY A 172 35.93 -22.47 -5.13
CA GLY A 172 36.89 -23.52 -5.49
C GLY A 172 37.51 -23.34 -6.89
N ALA A 173 36.68 -23.14 -7.91
CA ALA A 173 37.07 -22.85 -9.29
C ALA A 173 36.82 -21.38 -9.67
N CYS A 174 37.78 -20.73 -10.33
CA CYS A 174 37.70 -19.34 -10.73
C CYS A 174 37.55 -19.20 -12.25
N PHE A 175 36.68 -18.29 -12.69
CA PHE A 175 36.40 -18.04 -14.10
C PHE A 175 36.16 -16.55 -14.36
N ASP A 176 36.43 -16.11 -15.58
CA ASP A 176 36.06 -14.77 -16.05
C ASP A 176 34.55 -14.68 -16.35
N LYS A 177 34.09 -13.47 -16.71
CA LYS A 177 32.70 -13.21 -17.10
C LYS A 177 32.20 -14.04 -18.30
N ASP A 178 33.12 -14.55 -19.11
CA ASP A 178 32.87 -15.34 -20.32
C ASP A 178 33.07 -16.85 -20.05
N ASP A 179 33.17 -17.23 -18.78
CA ASP A 179 33.34 -18.59 -18.27
C ASP A 179 34.65 -19.29 -18.70
N LYS A 180 35.72 -18.52 -18.96
CA LYS A 180 37.07 -19.05 -19.16
C LYS A 180 37.80 -19.21 -17.82
N PRO A 181 38.55 -20.29 -17.61
CA PRO A 181 39.25 -20.51 -16.34
C PRO A 181 40.30 -19.43 -16.11
N ILE A 182 40.42 -19.00 -14.85
CA ILE A 182 41.47 -18.07 -14.40
C ILE A 182 42.17 -18.67 -13.17
N ASP A 183 43.49 -18.49 -13.11
CA ASP A 183 44.32 -18.93 -11.99
C ASP A 183 44.34 -17.91 -10.82
N ASP A 184 44.16 -16.62 -11.11
CA ASP A 184 44.07 -15.55 -10.11
C ASP A 184 42.63 -15.40 -9.57
N PRO A 185 42.37 -15.72 -8.29
CA PRO A 185 41.05 -15.58 -7.69
C PRO A 185 40.54 -14.14 -7.59
N ALA A 186 41.42 -13.13 -7.66
CA ALA A 186 41.03 -11.72 -7.62
C ALA A 186 40.30 -11.28 -8.90
N LEU A 187 40.48 -12.02 -10.00
CA LEU A 187 39.86 -11.76 -11.30
C LEU A 187 38.58 -12.59 -11.52
N ASP A 188 38.14 -13.34 -10.51
CA ASP A 188 36.96 -14.19 -10.60
C ASP A 188 35.66 -13.39 -10.69
N VAL A 189 34.95 -13.55 -11.81
CA VAL A 189 33.69 -12.85 -12.08
C VAL A 189 32.61 -13.84 -12.51
N CYS A 190 31.45 -13.79 -11.87
CA CYS A 190 30.32 -14.63 -12.26
C CYS A 190 29.69 -14.15 -13.56
N GLY A 191 29.51 -15.05 -14.54
CA GLY A 191 28.81 -14.76 -15.80
C GLY A 191 27.28 -14.73 -15.69
N GLY A 192 26.71 -15.10 -14.54
CA GLY A 192 25.27 -15.00 -14.26
C GLY A 192 24.37 -16.00 -15.00
N ARG A 193 24.92 -16.95 -15.77
CA ARG A 193 24.16 -17.99 -16.50
C ARG A 193 24.10 -19.29 -15.71
N VAL A 194 23.13 -20.15 -16.04
CA VAL A 194 23.07 -21.52 -15.46
C VAL A 194 24.33 -22.31 -15.79
N SER A 195 24.85 -22.18 -17.02
CA SER A 195 26.11 -22.78 -17.44
C SER A 195 27.31 -22.29 -16.60
N SER A 196 27.33 -21.01 -16.23
CA SER A 196 28.34 -20.44 -15.33
C SER A 196 28.27 -21.09 -13.94
N CYS A 197 27.06 -21.29 -13.39
CA CYS A 197 26.88 -21.99 -12.12
C CYS A 197 27.31 -23.46 -12.22
N LYS A 198 26.99 -24.16 -13.31
CA LYS A 198 27.40 -25.54 -13.54
C LYS A 198 28.92 -25.72 -13.55
N LYS A 199 29.67 -24.82 -14.19
CA LYS A 199 31.14 -24.85 -14.18
C LYS A 199 31.75 -24.68 -12.77
N ARG A 200 31.03 -24.00 -11.88
CA ARG A 200 31.48 -23.67 -10.53
C ARG A 200 31.10 -24.75 -9.51
N PHE A 201 29.86 -25.21 -9.53
CA PHE A 201 29.33 -26.22 -8.60
C PHE A 201 29.49 -27.66 -9.12
N GLY A 202 29.62 -27.84 -10.43
CA GLY A 202 29.55 -29.14 -11.11
C GLY A 202 28.17 -29.41 -11.70
N ASP A 203 28.12 -30.16 -12.81
CA ASP A 203 26.88 -30.43 -13.57
C ASP A 203 25.83 -31.23 -12.80
N ALA A 204 26.26 -32.06 -11.84
CA ALA A 204 25.41 -32.96 -11.07
C ALA A 204 25.09 -32.44 -9.65
N GLN A 205 25.58 -31.26 -9.28
CA GLN A 205 25.39 -30.71 -7.93
C GLN A 205 24.21 -29.73 -7.89
N PRO A 206 23.55 -29.56 -6.73
CA PRO A 206 22.57 -28.50 -6.54
C PRO A 206 23.17 -27.13 -6.85
N LEU A 207 22.57 -26.42 -7.79
CA LEU A 207 23.01 -25.09 -8.19
C LEU A 207 22.29 -24.04 -7.34
N ALA A 208 23.03 -23.22 -6.61
CA ALA A 208 22.50 -22.03 -5.94
C ALA A 208 22.22 -20.90 -6.97
N PHE A 209 21.43 -21.21 -8.00
CA PHE A 209 21.12 -20.31 -9.11
C PHE A 209 19.88 -19.47 -8.79
N GLY A 210 20.05 -18.14 -8.83
CA GLY A 210 19.01 -17.18 -8.48
C GLY A 210 18.10 -16.76 -9.63
N GLY A 211 18.21 -17.35 -10.82
CA GLY A 211 17.39 -16.98 -11.99
C GLY A 211 16.29 -17.99 -12.31
N PHE A 212 15.52 -17.70 -13.35
CA PHE A 212 14.45 -18.58 -13.86
C PHE A 212 14.81 -19.08 -15.27
N PRO A 213 15.51 -20.23 -15.41
CA PRO A 213 16.03 -20.70 -16.70
C PRO A 213 14.95 -20.93 -17.76
N GLY A 214 13.75 -21.33 -17.33
CA GLY A 214 12.61 -21.57 -18.21
C GLY A 214 11.88 -20.30 -18.69
N SER A 215 12.24 -19.13 -18.16
CA SER A 215 11.54 -17.86 -18.46
C SER A 215 12.12 -17.13 -19.68
N ASN A 216 12.80 -17.83 -20.59
CA ASN A 216 13.53 -17.21 -21.69
C ASN A 216 12.57 -16.71 -22.79
N LEU A 217 12.06 -15.48 -22.62
CA LEU A 217 11.40 -14.71 -23.69
C LEU A 217 12.43 -14.07 -24.64
N LEU A 218 13.68 -13.91 -24.18
CA LEU A 218 14.82 -13.41 -24.95
C LEU A 218 15.81 -14.57 -25.13
N GLY A 219 15.67 -15.31 -26.22
CA GLY A 219 16.57 -16.41 -26.55
C GLY A 219 18.00 -15.92 -26.79
N ARG A 220 18.89 -16.22 -25.85
CA ARG A 220 20.34 -16.27 -26.05
C ARG A 220 20.91 -17.44 -25.26
#